data_AF-A0A6B3GY22-F1
#
_entry.id   AF-A0A6B3GY22-F1
#
_cell.length_a   1.000
_cell.length_b   1.000
_cell.length_c   1.000
_cell.angle_alpha   90.00
_cell.angle_beta   90.00
_cell.angle_gamma   90.00
#
_symmetry.space_group_name_H-M   'P 1'
#
loop_
_entity.id
_entity.type
_entity.pdbx_description
1 polymer ?
#
loop_
_entity_poly.entity_id
_entity_poly.type
_entity_poly.pdbx_seq_one_letter_code
_entity_poly.pdbx_strand_id
1 'polypeptide(L)'
;MSETQTGAAQRGEQILAVFDTAFGELLAADPAAFRVKFRKMAGSAFAFYRGTAGLFYSDLEREQRGGPYLDERTGRVWIHGDLHAENFGTYMDANGRLVFNVNDFDEAYVGPFTWDLKRFAASVALIGYAKALSDEQITDLVRIFAAAYRERIHALATGAKNDEVPPFTLDTADGPL
;
A
#
# COMPACT_ATOMS: atom_id res chain seq x y z
N MET A 1 -5.57 36.55 -3.54
CA MET A 1 -5.07 35.22 -3.12
C MET A 1 -6.25 34.28 -3.19
N SER A 2 -6.25 33.35 -4.15
CA SER A 2 -7.38 32.47 -4.46
C SER A 2 -7.54 31.38 -3.40
N GLU A 3 -8.77 30.96 -3.08
CA GLU A 3 -9.13 29.89 -2.12
C GLU A 3 -8.26 28.61 -2.24
N THR A 4 -7.74 28.33 -3.43
CA THR A 4 -6.83 27.21 -3.72
C THR A 4 -5.48 27.31 -2.98
N GLN A 5 -4.95 28.53 -2.78
CA GLN A 5 -3.70 28.73 -2.03
C GLN A 5 -3.89 28.45 -0.54
N THR A 6 -5.06 28.78 0.00
CA THR A 6 -5.43 28.50 1.39
C THR A 6 -5.53 26.99 1.64
N GLY A 7 -6.10 26.24 0.70
CA GLY A 7 -6.20 24.78 0.79
C GLY A 7 -4.86 24.05 0.71
N ALA A 8 -3.96 24.49 -0.18
CA ALA A 8 -2.62 23.89 -0.30
C ALA A 8 -1.75 24.16 0.94
N ALA A 9 -1.80 25.36 1.50
CA ALA A 9 -1.08 25.71 2.73
C ALA A 9 -1.58 24.87 3.91
N GLN A 10 -2.90 24.78 4.08
CA GLN A 10 -3.52 23.95 5.12
C GLN A 10 -3.15 22.47 4.96
N ARG A 11 -3.09 21.96 3.73
CA ARG A 11 -2.65 20.59 3.47
C ARG A 11 -1.18 20.39 3.83
N GLY A 12 -0.32 21.37 3.55
CA GLY A 12 1.08 21.35 3.98
C GLY A 12 1.23 21.23 5.49
N GLU A 13 0.46 22.00 6.26
CA GLU A 13 0.45 21.93 7.72
C GLU A 13 0.00 20.55 8.24
N GLN A 14 -1.02 19.96 7.62
CA GLN A 14 -1.47 18.60 7.96
C GLN A 14 -0.37 17.55 7.72
N ILE A 15 0.32 17.64 6.58
CA ILE A 15 1.42 16.72 6.26
C ILE A 15 2.55 16.86 7.28
N LEU A 16 2.92 18.09 7.63
CA LEU A 16 3.96 18.36 8.62
C LEU A 16 3.58 17.84 10.01
N ALA A 17 2.33 17.98 10.42
CA ALA A 17 1.84 17.45 11.70
C ALA A 17 1.92 15.91 11.75
N VAL A 18 1.55 15.23 10.66
CA VAL A 18 1.71 13.76 10.56
C VAL A 18 3.18 13.37 10.56
N PHE A 19 4.05 14.12 9.88
CA PHE A 19 5.48 13.83 9.86
C PHE A 19 6.13 14.02 11.21
N ASP A 20 5.75 15.06 11.95
CA ASP A 20 6.23 15.28 13.31
C ASP A 20 5.84 14.10 14.21
N THR A 21 4.59 13.63 14.10
CA THR A 21 4.11 12.46 14.85
C THR A 21 4.84 11.17 14.44
N ALA A 22 5.02 10.92 13.14
CA ALA A 22 5.58 9.67 12.64
C ALA A 22 7.11 9.61 12.73
N PHE A 23 7.77 10.77 12.64
CA PHE A 23 9.21 10.85 12.41
C PHE A 23 9.94 11.79 13.36
N GLY A 24 9.26 12.60 14.18
CA GLY A 24 9.88 13.69 14.96
C GLY A 24 11.03 13.22 15.85
N GLU A 25 10.79 12.16 16.64
CA GLU A 25 11.83 11.58 17.51
C GLU A 25 13.00 10.99 16.71
N LEU A 26 12.71 10.25 15.63
CA LEU A 26 13.72 9.63 14.78
C LEU A 26 14.53 10.68 14.00
N LEU A 27 13.89 11.76 13.57
CA LEU A 27 14.51 12.91 12.90
C LEU A 27 15.44 13.66 13.86
N ALA A 28 15.02 13.85 15.11
CA ALA A 28 15.86 14.46 16.14
C ALA A 28 17.08 13.59 16.47
N ALA A 29 16.92 12.27 16.46
CA ALA A 29 18.00 11.32 16.71
C ALA A 29 19.01 11.22 15.54
N ASP A 30 18.55 11.20 14.29
CA ASP A 30 19.42 11.19 13.10
C ASP A 30 18.91 12.10 11.96
N PRO A 31 19.25 13.41 12.01
CA PRO A 31 18.88 14.34 10.95
C PRO A 31 19.50 14.00 9.58
N ALA A 32 20.63 13.30 9.54
CA ALA A 32 21.31 12.99 8.29
C ALA A 32 20.58 11.87 7.53
N ALA A 33 20.19 10.80 8.23
CA ALA A 33 19.37 9.73 7.67
C ALA A 33 18.04 10.28 7.13
N PHE A 34 17.39 11.17 7.87
CA PHE A 34 16.14 11.78 7.42
C PHE A 34 16.29 12.69 6.20
N ARG A 35 17.39 13.44 6.07
CA ARG A 35 17.66 14.17 4.81
C ARG A 35 17.74 13.22 3.61
N VAL A 36 18.33 12.04 3.77
CA VAL A 36 18.37 11.03 2.71
C VAL A 36 16.96 10.48 2.45
N LYS A 37 16.21 10.15 3.51
CA LYS A 37 14.81 9.68 3.40
C LYS A 37 13.92 10.69 2.66
N PHE A 38 13.94 11.96 3.06
CA PHE A 38 13.16 13.02 2.42
C PHE A 38 13.55 13.25 0.96
N ARG A 39 14.84 13.17 0.60
CA ARG A 39 15.27 13.23 -0.81
C ARG A 39 14.72 12.07 -1.63
N LYS A 40 14.73 10.85 -1.09
CA LYS A 40 14.13 9.68 -1.76
C LYS A 40 12.63 9.88 -1.97
N MET A 41 11.90 10.29 -0.93
CA MET A 41 10.46 10.56 -1.02
C MET A 41 10.12 11.67 -2.02
N ALA A 42 10.96 12.71 -2.12
CA ALA A 42 10.78 13.79 -3.09
C ALA A 42 11.02 13.37 -4.56
N GLY A 43 11.51 12.15 -4.81
CA GLY A 43 11.84 11.67 -6.16
C GLY A 43 10.63 11.42 -7.06
N SER A 44 9.47 11.07 -6.50
CA SER A 44 8.22 10.87 -7.25
C SER A 44 7.01 10.85 -6.32
N ALA A 45 5.80 11.01 -6.88
CA ALA A 45 4.56 10.87 -6.11
C ALA A 45 4.41 9.47 -5.50
N PHE A 46 4.85 8.43 -6.21
CA PHE A 46 4.88 7.07 -5.69
C PHE A 46 5.89 6.91 -4.55
N ALA A 47 7.11 7.46 -4.68
CA ALA A 47 8.14 7.41 -3.63
C ALA A 47 7.69 8.13 -2.36
N PHE A 48 7.01 9.27 -2.51
CA PHE A 48 6.35 9.98 -1.41
C PHE A 48 5.29 9.07 -0.77
N TYR A 49 4.36 8.54 -1.57
CA TYR A 49 3.25 7.73 -1.10
C TYR A 49 3.67 6.51 -0.27
N ARG A 50 4.67 5.74 -0.75
CA ARG A 50 5.20 4.59 -0.01
C ARG A 50 5.98 4.99 1.24
N GLY A 51 6.63 6.16 1.24
CA GLY A 51 7.36 6.66 2.41
C GLY A 51 6.47 7.27 3.50
N THR A 52 5.16 7.42 3.25
CA THR A 52 4.23 8.15 4.12
C THR A 52 2.97 7.34 4.44
N ALA A 53 3.12 6.08 4.86
CA ALA A 53 1.98 5.24 5.27
C ALA A 53 1.06 5.94 6.29
N GLY A 54 1.64 6.54 7.34
CA GLY A 54 0.90 7.28 8.36
C GLY A 54 0.04 8.43 7.81
N LEU A 55 0.47 9.09 6.73
CA LEU A 55 -0.32 10.15 6.08
C LEU A 55 -1.57 9.58 5.40
N PHE A 56 -1.42 8.45 4.70
CA PHE A 56 -2.54 7.77 4.07
C PHE A 56 -3.59 7.35 5.12
N TYR A 57 -3.17 6.80 6.26
CA TYR A 57 -4.12 6.43 7.32
C TYR A 57 -4.73 7.65 8.01
N SER A 58 -3.97 8.74 8.19
CA SER A 58 -4.52 10.00 8.69
C SER A 58 -5.59 10.58 7.76
N ASP A 59 -5.47 10.39 6.46
CA ASP A 59 -6.50 10.80 5.49
C ASP A 59 -7.69 9.85 5.52
N LEU A 60 -7.42 8.55 5.58
CA LEU A 60 -8.44 7.50 5.58
C LEU A 60 -9.30 7.50 6.84
N GLU A 61 -8.76 7.88 7.99
CA GLU A 61 -9.53 8.04 9.23
C GLU A 61 -10.58 9.15 9.13
N ARG A 62 -10.37 10.14 8.26
CA ARG A 62 -11.37 11.19 8.00
C ARG A 62 -12.52 10.68 7.12
N GLU A 63 -12.31 9.59 6.38
CA GLU A 63 -13.41 8.86 5.77
C GLU A 63 -14.19 8.11 6.86
N GLN A 64 -15.52 8.22 6.87
CA GLN A 64 -16.32 7.49 7.86
C GLN A 64 -15.97 6.00 7.83
N ARG A 65 -15.57 5.45 8.98
CA ARG A 65 -15.27 4.02 9.13
C ARG A 65 -16.55 3.23 8.81
N GLY A 66 -16.60 2.64 7.62
CA GLY A 66 -17.79 1.93 7.16
C GLY A 66 -17.77 1.63 5.67
N GLY A 67 -18.74 0.85 5.25
CA GLY A 67 -18.91 0.41 3.87
C GLY A 67 -19.70 -0.90 3.84
N PRO A 68 -20.31 -1.26 2.71
CA PRO A 68 -21.13 -2.48 2.61
C PRO A 68 -20.32 -3.78 2.82
N TYR A 69 -18.99 -3.68 2.89
CA TYR A 69 -18.07 -4.79 3.05
C TYR A 69 -17.47 -4.90 4.45
N LEU A 70 -17.85 -4.02 5.40
CA LEU A 70 -17.30 -4.00 6.74
C LEU A 70 -18.34 -4.37 7.80
N ASP A 71 -18.00 -5.35 8.62
CA ASP A 71 -18.69 -5.82 9.81
C ASP A 71 -17.68 -6.07 10.96
N GLU A 72 -18.13 -6.65 12.08
CA GLU A 72 -17.27 -6.92 13.24
C GLU A 72 -16.04 -7.79 12.89
N ARG A 73 -16.18 -8.70 11.93
CA ARG A 73 -15.12 -9.65 11.54
C ARG A 73 -14.17 -9.04 10.52
N THR A 74 -14.73 -8.38 9.50
CA THR A 74 -13.97 -7.81 8.37
C THR A 74 -13.37 -6.45 8.68
N GLY A 75 -13.87 -5.76 9.71
CA GLY A 75 -13.28 -4.53 10.24
C GLY A 75 -12.07 -4.73 11.15
N ARG A 76 -11.76 -5.98 11.54
CA ARG A 76 -10.69 -6.33 12.49
C ARG A 76 -9.91 -7.54 12.00
N VAL A 77 -9.17 -7.37 10.92
CA VAL A 77 -8.25 -8.39 10.40
C VAL A 77 -6.81 -7.89 10.44
N TRP A 78 -5.84 -8.81 10.47
CA TRP A 78 -4.45 -8.44 10.23
C TRP A 78 -4.29 -7.95 8.80
N ILE A 79 -3.91 -6.70 8.67
CA ILE A 79 -3.53 -6.05 7.42
C ILE A 79 -2.01 -5.88 7.37
N HIS A 80 -1.46 -5.81 6.17
CA HIS A 80 -0.05 -5.56 5.90
C HIS A 80 0.36 -4.16 6.38
N GLY A 81 -0.50 -3.16 6.22
CA GLY A 81 -0.30 -1.84 6.84
C GLY A 81 0.62 -0.89 6.07
N ASP A 82 1.46 -1.37 5.16
CA ASP A 82 2.13 -0.53 4.16
C ASP A 82 2.00 -1.07 2.73
N LEU A 83 0.94 -1.82 2.43
CA LEU A 83 0.83 -2.53 1.16
C LEU A 83 0.88 -1.61 -0.07
N HIS A 84 1.92 -1.79 -0.88
CA HIS A 84 2.15 -1.09 -2.14
C HIS A 84 2.86 -2.01 -3.15
N ALA A 85 2.81 -1.65 -4.44
CA ALA A 85 3.40 -2.46 -5.52
C ALA A 85 4.88 -2.87 -5.32
N GLU A 86 5.70 -2.03 -4.69
CA GLU A 86 7.12 -2.36 -4.41
C GLU A 86 7.33 -3.27 -3.18
N ASN A 87 6.27 -3.73 -2.48
CA ASN A 87 6.39 -4.81 -1.47
C ASN A 87 6.34 -6.20 -2.11
N PHE A 88 6.08 -6.29 -3.42
CA PHE A 88 6.12 -7.57 -4.12
C PHE A 88 7.52 -7.79 -4.65
N GLY A 89 8.12 -8.91 -4.27
CA GLY A 89 9.49 -9.22 -4.66
C GLY A 89 9.86 -10.66 -4.39
N THR A 90 11.07 -11.02 -4.82
CA THR A 90 11.63 -12.35 -4.57
C THR A 90 12.35 -12.39 -3.23
N TYR A 91 12.05 -13.42 -2.42
CA TYR A 91 12.76 -13.70 -1.18
C TYR A 91 12.86 -15.21 -0.97
N MET A 92 13.67 -15.62 0.01
CA MET A 92 13.84 -17.02 0.37
C MET A 92 12.80 -17.39 1.44
N ASP A 93 11.99 -18.41 1.18
CA ASP A 93 11.03 -18.93 2.16
C ASP A 93 11.72 -19.72 3.29
N ALA A 94 10.94 -20.16 4.29
CA ALA A 94 11.44 -20.93 5.43
C ALA A 94 12.07 -22.29 5.05
N ASN A 95 11.85 -22.77 3.83
CA ASN A 95 12.39 -24.02 3.30
C ASN A 95 13.59 -23.79 2.36
N GLY A 96 14.07 -22.54 2.22
CA GLY A 96 15.19 -22.20 1.35
C GLY A 96 14.81 -22.04 -0.13
N ARG A 97 13.51 -21.93 -0.47
CA ARG A 97 13.04 -21.78 -1.84
C ARG A 97 12.87 -20.30 -2.19
N LEU A 98 13.31 -19.89 -3.38
CA LEU A 98 13.01 -18.57 -3.91
C LEU A 98 11.52 -18.49 -4.27
N VAL A 99 10.82 -17.56 -3.64
CA VAL A 99 9.40 -17.28 -3.85
C VAL A 99 9.22 -15.81 -4.20
N PHE A 100 8.33 -15.51 -5.14
CA PHE A 100 7.82 -14.17 -5.36
C PHE A 100 6.51 -13.99 -4.59
N ASN A 101 6.50 -13.06 -3.64
CA ASN A 101 5.32 -12.79 -2.83
C ASN A 101 5.43 -11.38 -2.19
N VAL A 102 4.40 -10.97 -1.47
CA VAL A 102 4.44 -9.79 -0.62
C VAL A 102 5.43 -10.00 0.54
N ASN A 103 6.23 -8.99 0.84
CA ASN A 103 7.18 -8.97 1.95
C ASN A 103 6.94 -7.78 2.88
N ASP A 104 7.78 -7.63 3.92
CA ASP A 104 7.87 -6.43 4.76
C ASP A 104 6.61 -6.13 5.58
N PHE A 105 6.40 -6.86 6.67
CA PHE A 105 5.21 -6.77 7.54
C PHE A 105 5.46 -5.96 8.83
N ASP A 106 6.47 -5.08 8.85
CA ASP A 106 6.85 -4.34 10.04
C ASP A 106 5.79 -3.28 10.43
N GLU A 107 4.97 -2.86 9.48
CA GLU A 107 3.82 -1.97 9.66
C GLU A 107 2.47 -2.70 9.85
N ALA A 108 2.48 -4.03 10.03
CA ALA A 108 1.26 -4.81 10.15
C ALA A 108 0.39 -4.35 11.34
N TYR A 109 -0.93 -4.25 11.09
CA TYR A 109 -1.88 -3.72 12.06
C TYR A 109 -3.22 -4.48 12.01
N VAL A 110 -4.02 -4.41 13.07
CA VAL A 110 -5.38 -4.97 13.08
C VAL A 110 -6.37 -3.89 12.66
N GLY A 111 -6.92 -4.01 11.46
CA GLY A 111 -7.85 -3.02 10.91
C GLY A 111 -8.76 -3.56 9.81
N PRO A 112 -9.54 -2.69 9.17
CA PRO A 112 -10.37 -3.05 8.04
C PRO A 112 -9.50 -3.52 6.85
N PHE A 113 -9.80 -4.69 6.30
CA PHE A 113 -9.05 -5.23 5.14
C PHE A 113 -9.06 -4.28 3.93
N THR A 114 -10.09 -3.45 3.81
CA THR A 114 -10.25 -2.48 2.72
C THR A 114 -9.17 -1.42 2.72
N TRP A 115 -8.46 -1.22 3.83
CA TRP A 115 -7.36 -0.28 3.92
C TRP A 115 -6.18 -0.68 3.02
N ASP A 116 -5.75 -1.95 3.09
CA ASP A 116 -4.70 -2.48 2.21
C ASP A 116 -5.14 -2.46 0.75
N LEU A 117 -6.40 -2.78 0.46
CA LEU A 117 -6.91 -2.74 -0.91
C LEU A 117 -6.87 -1.34 -1.51
N LYS A 118 -7.32 -0.33 -0.73
CA LYS A 118 -7.22 1.07 -1.14
C LYS A 118 -5.77 1.50 -1.28
N ARG A 119 -4.91 1.06 -0.36
CA ARG A 119 -3.49 1.42 -0.35
C ARG A 119 -2.78 0.91 -1.61
N PHE A 120 -2.96 -0.38 -1.89
CA PHE A 120 -2.38 -1.01 -3.06
C PHE A 120 -2.94 -0.41 -4.37
N ALA A 121 -4.26 -0.20 -4.46
CA ALA A 121 -4.89 0.40 -5.63
C ALA A 121 -4.33 1.80 -5.95
N ALA A 122 -4.16 2.65 -4.93
CA ALA A 122 -3.54 3.96 -5.09
C ALA A 122 -2.07 3.83 -5.54
N SER A 123 -1.34 2.85 -5.01
CA SER A 123 0.04 2.57 -5.42
C SER A 123 0.16 2.20 -6.91
N VAL A 124 -0.76 1.37 -7.42
CA VAL A 124 -0.84 0.98 -8.84
C VAL A 124 -1.15 2.20 -9.71
N ALA A 125 -2.10 3.04 -9.29
CA ALA A 125 -2.44 4.26 -10.01
C ALA A 125 -1.24 5.22 -10.10
N LEU A 126 -0.53 5.44 -9.00
CA LEU A 126 0.65 6.31 -8.97
C LEU A 126 1.79 5.80 -9.87
N ILE A 127 2.02 4.48 -9.93
CA ILE A 127 2.97 3.90 -10.88
C ILE A 127 2.49 4.11 -12.32
N GLY A 128 1.21 3.86 -12.60
CA GLY A 128 0.64 4.05 -13.93
C GLY A 128 0.78 5.49 -14.42
N TYR A 129 0.51 6.47 -13.56
CA TYR A 129 0.76 7.88 -13.86
C TYR A 129 2.24 8.18 -14.12
N ALA A 130 3.15 7.64 -13.31
CA ALA A 130 4.59 7.80 -13.52
C ALA A 130 5.09 7.17 -14.83
N LYS A 131 4.38 6.16 -15.35
CA LYS A 131 4.64 5.50 -16.63
C LYS A 131 3.85 6.10 -17.80
N ALA A 132 3.13 7.20 -17.58
CA ALA A 132 2.29 7.86 -18.57
C ALA A 132 1.23 6.93 -19.21
N LEU A 133 0.70 5.98 -18.45
CA LEU A 133 -0.47 5.21 -18.85
C LEU A 133 -1.72 6.09 -18.85
N SER A 134 -2.69 5.77 -19.69
CA SER A 134 -3.98 6.47 -19.71
C SER A 134 -4.81 6.15 -18.45
N ASP A 135 -5.75 7.04 -18.11
CA ASP A 135 -6.70 6.79 -17.00
C ASP A 135 -7.50 5.48 -17.20
N GLU A 136 -7.77 5.11 -18.47
CA GLU A 136 -8.43 3.85 -18.82
C GLU A 136 -7.54 2.66 -18.46
N GLN A 137 -6.27 2.67 -18.90
CA GLN A 137 -5.30 1.61 -18.57
C GLN A 137 -5.09 1.47 -17.06
N ILE A 138 -4.99 2.60 -16.34
CA ILE A 138 -4.85 2.62 -14.88
C ILE A 138 -6.09 2.04 -14.21
N THR A 139 -7.28 2.44 -14.67
CA THR A 139 -8.56 1.91 -14.16
C THR A 139 -8.65 0.41 -14.36
N ASP A 140 -8.24 -0.09 -15.52
CA ASP A 140 -8.24 -1.52 -15.81
C ASP A 140 -7.27 -2.28 -14.92
N LEU A 141 -6.05 -1.77 -14.71
CA LEU A 141 -5.08 -2.38 -13.79
C LEU A 141 -5.62 -2.46 -12.35
N VAL A 142 -6.23 -1.39 -11.85
CA VAL A 142 -6.84 -1.37 -10.51
C VAL A 142 -8.01 -2.36 -10.42
N ARG A 143 -8.84 -2.46 -11.47
CA ARG A 143 -9.95 -3.42 -11.53
C ARG A 143 -9.46 -4.86 -11.58
N ILE A 144 -8.39 -5.15 -12.33
CA ILE A 144 -7.76 -6.48 -12.39
C ILE A 144 -7.31 -6.88 -10.98
N PHE A 145 -6.61 -5.99 -10.27
CA PHE A 145 -6.21 -6.24 -8.88
C PHE A 145 -7.41 -6.55 -7.98
N ALA A 146 -8.43 -5.68 -7.99
CA ALA A 146 -9.61 -5.85 -7.14
C ALA A 146 -10.39 -7.15 -7.46
N ALA A 147 -10.50 -7.50 -8.74
CA ALA A 147 -11.13 -8.74 -9.18
C ALA A 147 -10.35 -9.97 -8.71
N ALA A 148 -9.03 -9.98 -8.89
CA ALA A 148 -8.16 -11.07 -8.45
C ALA A 148 -8.24 -11.29 -6.93
N TYR A 149 -8.23 -10.20 -6.14
CA TYR A 149 -8.40 -10.29 -4.69
C TYR A 149 -9.77 -10.90 -4.32
N ARG A 150 -10.86 -10.37 -4.90
CA ARG A 150 -12.22 -10.86 -4.65
C ARG A 150 -12.35 -12.34 -5.01
N GLU A 151 -11.84 -12.74 -6.16
CA GLU A 151 -11.88 -14.12 -6.65
C GLU A 151 -11.11 -15.07 -5.73
N ARG A 152 -9.93 -14.64 -5.25
CA ARG A 152 -9.18 -15.44 -4.29
C ARG A 152 -9.92 -15.61 -2.96
N ILE A 153 -10.51 -14.54 -2.42
CA ILE A 153 -11.32 -14.61 -1.20
C ILE A 153 -12.54 -15.52 -1.42
N HIS A 154 -13.23 -15.41 -2.56
CA HIS A 154 -14.36 -16.29 -2.88
C HIS A 154 -13.93 -17.76 -2.91
N ALA A 155 -12.84 -18.08 -3.61
CA ALA A 155 -12.31 -19.45 -3.68
C ALA A 155 -12.04 -20.03 -2.28
N LEU A 156 -11.34 -19.27 -1.43
CA LEU A 156 -11.05 -19.63 -0.04
C LEU A 156 -12.35 -19.85 0.77
N ALA A 157 -13.33 -18.96 0.62
CA ALA A 157 -14.62 -19.09 1.29
C ALA A 157 -15.43 -20.32 0.82
N THR A 158 -15.24 -20.75 -0.42
CA THR A 158 -15.88 -21.95 -1.00
C THR A 158 -15.09 -23.25 -0.79
N GLY A 159 -14.04 -23.21 0.04
CA GLY A 159 -13.30 -24.41 0.46
C GLY A 159 -12.03 -24.72 -0.33
N ALA A 160 -11.57 -23.80 -1.17
CA ALA A 160 -10.23 -23.90 -1.76
C ALA A 160 -9.19 -23.95 -0.64
N LYS A 161 -8.27 -24.91 -0.69
CA LYS A 161 -7.16 -24.96 0.27
C LYS A 161 -6.16 -23.82 0.01
N ASN A 162 -5.43 -23.42 1.05
CA ASN A 162 -4.42 -22.36 0.96
C ASN A 162 -3.32 -22.69 -0.06
N ASP A 163 -3.00 -23.97 -0.23
CA ASP A 163 -1.97 -24.51 -1.14
C ASP A 163 -2.46 -24.74 -2.59
N GLU A 164 -3.74 -24.48 -2.89
CA GLU A 164 -4.27 -24.64 -4.26
C GLU A 164 -3.75 -23.61 -5.25
N VAL A 165 -3.25 -22.46 -4.78
CA VAL A 165 -2.48 -21.55 -5.61
C VAL A 165 -1.01 -21.81 -5.30
N PRO A 166 -0.26 -22.49 -6.19
CA PRO A 166 1.15 -22.74 -5.94
C PRO A 166 1.87 -21.39 -5.80
N PRO A 167 2.83 -21.27 -4.85
CA PRO A 167 3.64 -20.07 -4.75
C PRO A 167 4.31 -19.78 -6.09
N PHE A 168 4.51 -18.52 -6.43
CA PHE A 168 5.29 -18.15 -7.60
C PHE A 168 6.76 -18.47 -7.32
N THR A 169 7.25 -19.55 -7.91
CA THR A 169 8.62 -20.05 -7.79
C THR A 169 9.21 -20.22 -9.19
N LEU A 170 10.49 -20.56 -9.27
CA LEU A 170 11.12 -20.91 -10.55
C LEU A 170 10.42 -22.08 -11.28
N ASP A 171 9.77 -22.99 -10.54
CA ASP A 171 9.14 -24.18 -11.11
C ASP A 171 7.68 -23.94 -11.53
N THR A 172 7.08 -22.83 -11.13
CA THR A 172 5.63 -22.59 -11.20
C THR A 172 5.25 -21.28 -11.89
N ALA A 173 6.21 -20.39 -12.12
CA ALA A 173 6.00 -19.11 -12.79
C ALA A 173 6.62 -19.13 -14.19
N ASP A 174 5.84 -18.70 -15.19
CA ASP A 174 6.28 -18.54 -16.57
C ASP A 174 6.13 -17.08 -17.02
N GLY A 175 6.97 -16.65 -17.97
CA GLY A 175 6.93 -15.30 -18.53
C GLY A 175 7.94 -14.33 -17.90
N PRO A 176 8.00 -13.08 -18.40
CA PRO A 176 8.86 -12.06 -17.83
C PRO A 176 8.39 -11.67 -16.42
N LEU A 177 9.36 -11.43 -15.53
CA LEU A 177 9.16 -10.70 -14.27
C LEU A 177 9.01 -9.21 -14.54
#